data_AF-A0A958H7X1-F1
#
_entry.id   AF-A0A958H7X1-F1
#
_cell.length_a   1.000
_cell.length_b   1.000
_cell.length_c   1.000
_cell.angle_alpha   90.00
_cell.angle_beta   90.00
_cell.angle_gamma   90.00
#
_symmetry.space_group_name_H-M   'P 1'
#
loop_
_entity.id
_entity.type
_entity.pdbx_description
1 polymer ?
#
loop_
_entity_poly.entity_id
_entity_poly.type
_entity_poly.pdbx_seq_one_letter_code
_entity_poly.pdbx_strand_id
1 'polypeptide(L)'
;MAERLKPVHVEEIEEVVIRFAGDSGDGMQLTGTQFTNTAAIFGNDISTLPDYPAEIRAPAGTPAGVSGFQVHLASQDLLTPGDEPHVLVALNPAALKASLPDMTPGGTII
;
A
#
# COMPACT_ATOMS: atom_id res chain seq x y z
N MET A 1 23.51 6.23 -26.49
CA MET A 1 23.18 7.55 -25.92
C MET A 1 22.21 7.31 -24.78
N ALA A 2 22.60 7.56 -23.54
CA ALA A 2 21.73 7.35 -22.38
C ALA A 2 20.69 8.48 -22.33
N GLU A 3 19.42 8.11 -22.33
CA GLU A 3 18.31 9.05 -22.19
C GLU A 3 18.38 9.67 -20.79
N ARG A 4 18.55 10.99 -20.72
CA ARG A 4 18.66 11.70 -19.45
C ARG A 4 17.27 11.70 -18.81
N LEU A 5 17.09 10.92 -17.75
CA LEU A 5 15.85 10.86 -16.98
C LEU A 5 15.37 12.28 -16.66
N LYS A 6 14.09 12.55 -16.89
CA LYS A 6 13.48 13.83 -16.53
C LYS A 6 13.69 14.05 -15.02
N PRO A 7 13.98 15.29 -14.57
CA PRO A 7 14.12 15.57 -13.15
C PRO A 7 12.84 15.16 -12.43
N VAL A 8 12.97 14.23 -11.48
CA VAL A 8 11.88 13.78 -10.62
C VAL A 8 11.67 14.83 -9.54
N HIS A 9 10.44 15.29 -9.37
CA HIS A 9 10.10 16.11 -8.22
C HIS A 9 10.10 15.20 -6.98
N VAL A 10 10.92 15.56 -6.00
CA VAL A 10 11.04 14.84 -4.73
C VAL A 10 10.44 15.74 -3.66
N GLU A 11 9.47 15.22 -2.93
CA GLU A 11 8.86 15.85 -1.78
C GLU A 11 9.29 15.10 -0.52
N GLU A 12 9.67 15.83 0.52
CA GLU A 12 9.91 15.26 1.85
C GLU A 12 8.62 15.31 2.64
N ILE A 13 8.17 14.16 3.13
CA ILE A 13 6.95 13.98 3.91
C ILE A 13 7.29 13.34 5.25
N GLU A 14 6.55 13.74 6.30
CA GLU A 14 6.78 13.24 7.66
C GLU A 14 6.23 11.83 7.87
N GLU A 15 5.10 11.52 7.24
CA GLU A 15 4.46 10.20 7.30
C GLU A 15 3.76 9.84 5.98
N VAL A 16 3.59 8.54 5.74
CA VAL A 16 2.84 8.03 4.60
C VAL A 16 2.15 6.72 4.89
N VAL A 17 0.87 6.62 4.50
CA VAL A 17 0.09 5.39 4.53
C VAL A 17 0.01 4.82 3.12
N ILE A 18 0.54 3.60 2.94
CA ILE A 18 0.58 2.87 1.68
C ILE A 18 -0.28 1.63 1.81
N ARG A 19 -1.23 1.41 0.90
CA ARG A 19 -2.05 0.20 0.82
C ARG A 19 -1.67 -0.62 -0.41
N PHE A 20 -1.21 -1.84 -0.20
CA PHE A 20 -1.07 -2.85 -1.24
C PHE A 20 -2.37 -3.66 -1.30
N ALA A 21 -3.04 -3.70 -2.46
CA ALA A 21 -4.31 -4.39 -2.60
C ALA A 21 -4.30 -5.32 -3.82
N GLY A 22 -4.85 -6.51 -3.67
CA GLY A 22 -4.88 -7.54 -4.72
C GLY A 22 -5.75 -8.72 -4.30
N ASP A 23 -5.97 -9.68 -5.20
CA ASP A 23 -6.65 -10.91 -4.83
C ASP A 23 -5.73 -11.80 -4.00
N SER A 24 -6.31 -12.75 -3.27
CA SER A 24 -5.55 -13.79 -2.59
C SER A 24 -4.62 -14.52 -3.56
N GLY A 25 -3.30 -14.35 -3.36
CA GLY A 25 -2.26 -14.92 -4.23
C GLY A 25 -1.51 -13.91 -5.10
N ASP A 26 -2.01 -12.68 -5.25
CA ASP A 26 -1.36 -11.63 -6.06
C ASP A 26 -0.10 -11.05 -5.39
N GLY A 27 0.14 -11.39 -4.12
CA GLY A 27 1.41 -11.10 -3.44
C GLY A 27 1.44 -9.82 -2.61
N MET A 28 0.32 -9.11 -2.43
CA MET A 28 0.21 -7.92 -1.56
C MET A 28 0.80 -8.11 -0.16
N GLN A 29 0.58 -9.27 0.48
CA GLN A 29 1.12 -9.58 1.80
C GLN A 29 2.65 -9.72 1.77
N LEU A 30 3.18 -10.41 0.76
CA LEU A 30 4.62 -10.59 0.58
C LEU A 30 5.30 -9.26 0.25
N THR A 31 4.78 -8.52 -0.74
CA THR A 31 5.29 -7.22 -1.14
C THR A 31 5.25 -6.23 0.02
N GLY A 32 4.12 -6.15 0.71
CA GLY A 32 3.95 -5.29 1.88
C GLY A 32 4.94 -5.63 3.00
N THR A 33 5.11 -6.92 3.32
CA THR A 33 6.10 -7.37 4.31
C THR A 33 7.54 -7.00 3.91
N GLN A 34 7.91 -7.21 2.64
CA GLN A 34 9.24 -6.84 2.15
C GLN A 34 9.47 -5.33 2.18
N PHE A 35 8.43 -4.54 1.86
CA PHE A 35 8.47 -3.09 1.94
C PHE A 35 8.69 -2.64 3.39
N THR A 36 7.88 -3.14 4.33
CA THR A 36 8.00 -2.87 5.77
C THR A 36 9.42 -3.19 6.28
N ASN A 37 9.92 -4.39 5.98
CA ASN A 37 11.26 -4.79 6.42
C ASN A 37 12.35 -3.85 5.88
N THR A 38 12.22 -3.46 4.61
CA THR A 38 13.18 -2.54 3.98
C THR A 38 13.11 -1.16 4.63
N ALA A 39 11.92 -0.60 4.81
CA ALA A 39 11.76 0.71 5.43
C ALA A 39 12.27 0.75 6.88
N ALA A 40 12.15 -0.36 7.62
CA ALA A 40 12.65 -0.48 8.99
C ALA A 40 14.19 -0.46 9.02
N ILE A 41 14.83 -1.12 8.05
CA ILE A 41 16.30 -1.11 7.91
C ILE A 41 16.82 0.33 7.66
N PHE A 42 16.03 1.17 6.99
CA PHE A 42 16.36 2.58 6.79
C PHE A 42 16.00 3.49 7.98
N GLY A 43 15.49 2.93 9.08
CA GLY A 43 15.25 3.66 10.33
C GLY A 43 13.92 4.40 10.42
N ASN A 44 12.95 4.10 9.55
CA ASN A 44 11.59 4.62 9.70
C ASN A 44 10.87 3.87 10.82
N ASP A 45 10.01 4.57 11.56
CA ASP A 45 9.04 3.88 12.40
C ASP A 45 7.87 3.39 11.55
N ILE A 46 7.31 2.24 11.93
CA ILE A 46 6.36 1.51 11.10
C ILE A 46 5.24 0.90 11.91
N SER A 47 4.02 1.04 11.37
CA SER A 47 2.86 0.25 11.78
C SER A 47 2.23 -0.41 10.57
N THR A 48 1.70 -1.63 10.73
CA THR A 48 1.10 -2.39 9.64
C THR A 48 -0.28 -2.89 10.01
N LEU A 49 -1.14 -3.02 8.99
CA LEU A 49 -2.47 -3.61 9.14
C LEU A 49 -2.75 -4.53 7.94
N PRO A 50 -2.66 -5.85 8.11
CA PRO A 50 -3.12 -6.80 7.10
C PRO A 50 -4.65 -6.86 7.10
N ASP A 51 -5.24 -6.89 5.92
CA ASP A 51 -6.67 -7.06 5.69
C ASP A 51 -6.90 -8.28 4.80
N TYR A 52 -7.77 -9.19 5.24
CA TYR A 52 -8.04 -10.45 4.55
C TYR A 52 -9.54 -10.58 4.26
N PRO A 53 -9.92 -11.10 3.08
CA PRO A 53 -11.31 -11.32 2.76
C PRO A 53 -11.94 -12.32 3.74
N ALA A 54 -13.22 -12.14 4.03
CA ALA A 54 -13.95 -12.98 4.97
C ALA A 54 -14.08 -14.45 4.50
N GLU A 55 -13.94 -14.70 3.20
CA GLU A 55 -14.03 -16.03 2.62
C GLU A 55 -12.65 -16.68 2.44
N ILE A 56 -12.50 -17.91 2.97
CA ILE A 56 -11.30 -18.73 2.80
C ILE A 56 -10.99 -18.97 1.31
N ARG A 57 -12.02 -19.03 0.47
CA ARG A 57 -11.91 -19.12 -1.00
C ARG A 57 -12.60 -17.92 -1.64
N ALA A 58 -12.03 -16.75 -1.39
CA ALA A 58 -12.47 -15.50 -1.98
C ALA A 58 -12.62 -15.60 -3.51
N PRO A 59 -13.71 -15.08 -4.10
CA PRO A 59 -13.92 -15.09 -5.54
C PRO A 59 -12.94 -14.15 -6.25
N ALA A 60 -12.02 -14.72 -7.02
CA ALA A 60 -11.01 -13.99 -7.78
C ALA A 60 -11.63 -13.02 -8.79
N GLY A 61 -11.00 -11.86 -8.97
CA GLY A 61 -11.40 -10.80 -9.89
C GLY A 61 -12.61 -10.00 -9.41
N THR A 62 -13.00 -10.13 -8.15
CA THR A 62 -14.17 -9.42 -7.60
C THR A 62 -13.79 -8.59 -6.39
N PRO A 63 -14.48 -7.47 -6.11
CA PRO A 63 -14.21 -6.67 -4.92
C PRO A 63 -14.27 -7.45 -3.59
N ALA A 64 -15.10 -8.50 -3.52
CA ALA A 64 -15.22 -9.34 -2.33
C ALA A 64 -14.03 -10.30 -2.14
N GLY A 65 -13.24 -10.53 -3.19
CA GLY A 65 -12.05 -11.37 -3.14
C GLY A 65 -10.74 -10.63 -2.86
N VAL A 66 -10.80 -9.30 -2.77
CA VAL A 66 -9.65 -8.43 -2.53
C VAL A 66 -9.19 -8.57 -1.09
N SER A 67 -7.88 -8.63 -0.90
CA SER A 67 -7.21 -8.43 0.37
C SER A 67 -6.28 -7.22 0.30
N GLY A 68 -5.90 -6.73 1.48
CA GLY A 68 -5.05 -5.56 1.64
C GLY A 68 -3.86 -5.81 2.56
N PHE A 69 -2.82 -5.01 2.39
CA PHE A 69 -1.77 -4.83 3.38
C PHE A 69 -1.44 -3.35 3.46
N GLN A 70 -1.74 -2.74 4.60
CA GLN A 70 -1.46 -1.33 4.85
C GLN A 70 -0.15 -1.19 5.62
N VAL A 71 0.67 -0.24 5.19
CA VAL A 71 1.94 0.14 5.81
C VAL A 71 1.89 1.62 6.10
N HIS A 72 2.00 1.98 7.37
CA HIS A 72 2.18 3.35 7.82
C HIS A 72 3.65 3.54 8.18
N LEU A 73 4.30 4.51 7.56
CA LEU A 73 5.70 4.84 7.75
C LEU A 73 5.81 6.27 8.22
N ALA A 74 6.69 6.56 9.17
CA ALA A 74 6.99 7.93 9.54
C ALA A 74 8.44 8.13 9.97
N SER A 75 8.89 9.38 9.94
CA SER A 75 10.17 9.82 10.50
C SER A 75 10.14 9.96 12.04
N GLN A 76 8.96 9.81 12.64
CA GLN A 76 8.71 9.94 14.08
C GLN A 76 7.87 8.77 14.59
N ASP A 77 7.72 8.67 15.91
CA ASP A 77 7.01 7.56 16.55
C ASP A 77 5.55 7.44 16.07
N LEU A 78 5.17 6.23 15.66
CA LEU A 78 3.84 5.84 15.20
C LEU A 78 3.13 4.99 16.26
N LEU A 79 1.83 5.27 16.45
CA LEU A 79 0.96 4.53 17.37
C LEU A 79 -0.20 3.82 16.67
N THR A 80 -0.43 4.12 15.39
CA THR A 80 -1.56 3.60 14.61
C THR A 80 -1.11 3.17 13.21
N PRO A 81 -1.82 2.25 12.56
CA PRO A 81 -1.56 1.87 11.17
C PRO A 81 -2.04 2.90 10.13
N GLY A 82 -2.43 4.11 10.57
CA GLY A 82 -3.02 5.15 9.72
C GLY A 82 -4.48 4.88 9.36
N ASP A 83 -5.18 5.93 8.92
CA ASP A 83 -6.60 5.87 8.53
C ASP A 83 -6.73 5.61 7.02
N GLU A 84 -6.75 6.68 6.22
CA GLU A 84 -6.89 6.63 4.77
C GLU A 84 -5.51 6.47 4.10
N PRO A 85 -5.37 5.65 3.03
CA PRO A 85 -4.11 5.55 2.32
C PRO A 85 -3.83 6.78 1.45
N HIS A 86 -2.58 7.26 1.52
CA HIS A 86 -2.05 8.26 0.60
C HIS A 86 -1.61 7.64 -0.73
N VAL A 87 -1.19 6.37 -0.70
CA VAL A 87 -0.76 5.61 -1.88
C VAL A 87 -1.50 4.28 -1.95
N LEU A 88 -2.11 3.98 -3.08
CA LEU A 88 -2.67 2.66 -3.41
C LEU A 88 -1.79 1.98 -4.45
N VAL A 89 -1.26 0.81 -4.13
CA VAL A 89 -0.63 -0.10 -5.07
C VAL A 89 -1.67 -1.19 -5.39
N ALA A 90 -2.36 -1.02 -6.52
CA ALA A 90 -3.43 -1.91 -6.95
C ALA A 90 -2.88 -2.99 -7.89
N LEU A 91 -2.77 -4.22 -7.39
CA LEU A 91 -2.19 -5.34 -8.15
C LEU A 91 -3.14 -5.89 -9.22
N ASN A 92 -4.42 -5.52 -9.17
CA ASN A 92 -5.42 -5.86 -10.17
C ASN A 92 -6.58 -4.83 -10.22
N PRO A 93 -7.46 -4.89 -11.24
CA PRO A 93 -8.59 -3.95 -11.35
C PRO A 93 -9.66 -4.08 -10.26
N ALA A 94 -9.85 -5.26 -9.69
CA ALA A 94 -10.82 -5.48 -8.61
C ALA A 94 -10.36 -4.76 -7.32
N ALA A 95 -9.06 -4.83 -7.03
CA ALA A 95 -8.41 -4.11 -5.94
C ALA A 95 -8.52 -2.59 -6.10
N LEU A 96 -8.26 -2.07 -7.30
CA LEU A 96 -8.50 -0.65 -7.59
C LEU A 96 -9.95 -0.27 -7.29
N LYS A 97 -10.91 -1.03 -7.82
CA LYS A 97 -12.34 -0.74 -7.63
C LYS A 97 -12.75 -0.81 -6.15
N ALA A 98 -12.20 -1.75 -5.39
CA ALA A 98 -12.53 -1.96 -3.99
C ALA A 98 -11.91 -0.89 -3.08
N SER A 99 -10.66 -0.49 -3.33
CA SER A 99 -9.89 0.36 -2.41
C SER A 99 -9.92 1.85 -2.77
N LEU A 100 -10.28 2.23 -4.00
CA LEU A 100 -10.34 3.63 -4.42
C LEU A 100 -11.23 4.52 -3.53
N PRO A 101 -12.40 4.08 -3.03
CA PRO A 101 -13.25 4.93 -2.18
C PRO A 101 -12.62 5.33 -0.85
N ASP A 102 -11.63 4.60 -0.36
CA ASP A 102 -10.98 4.82 0.94
C ASP A 102 -9.73 5.72 0.82
N MET A 103 -9.35 6.11 -0.40
CA MET A 103 -8.14 6.88 -0.66
C MET A 103 -8.29 8.34 -0.24
N THR A 104 -7.25 8.89 0.37
CA THR A 104 -7.17 10.33 0.63
C THR A 104 -7.27 11.12 -0.68
N PRO A 105 -7.99 12.26 -0.72
CA PRO A 105 -8.03 13.13 -1.90
C PRO A 105 -6.63 13.54 -2.38
N GLY A 106 -6.38 13.39 -3.68
CA GLY A 106 -5.06 13.68 -4.27
C GLY A 106 -4.03 12.58 -4.06
N GLY A 107 -4.41 11.44 -3.47
CA GLY A 107 -3.55 10.28 -3.31
C GLY A 107 -3.03 9.71 -4.63
N THR A 108 -1.94 8.95 -4.53
CA THR A 108 -1.28 8.34 -5.69
C THR A 108 -1.77 6.91 -5.90
N ILE A 109 -2.00 6.54 -7.15
CA ILE A 109 -2.38 5.17 -7.54
C ILE A 109 -1.30 4.62 -8.45
N ILE A 110 -0.83 3.41 -8.14
CA ILE A 110 0.17 2.64 -8.89
C ILE A 110 -0.46 1.32 -9.34
#